data_AF-A0A7S4UBB7-F1
#
_entry.id   AF-A0A7S4UBB7-F1
#
_cell.length_a   1.000
_cell.length_b   1.000
_cell.length_c   1.000
_cell.angle_alpha   90.00
_cell.angle_beta   90.00
_cell.angle_gamma   90.00
#
_symmetry.space_group_name_H-M   'P 1'
#
loop_
_entity.id
_entity.type
_entity.pdbx_description
1 polymer ?
#
loop_
_entity_poly.entity_id
_entity_poly.type
_entity_poly.pdbx_seq_one_letter_code
_entity_poly.pdbx_strand_id
1 'polypeptide(L)'
;DLAPKEAELLRHVRQEATPGNLRAVIRAVEGFAASNWWLKIAGGAKAQLLRGCLRPGDCVVEFGAYVGYSALVAAERLRQLGGGGRVVSCEVDALSAEVARALVAWAGAEQEVALRVGRAADWAASGQLPRADVLILDHRGSLYHRDLNRMESGLASGARVFADNVLHPGAPLLLSYVRGRYDTVVHEVEEFLHEPALEDWVLVCSRGYGSPVHGLGAAPPELRQLAAEVDRMCQRSMAERVDWVAFQDRVKTALRPWRTDVAGDAGTIVAPVCAVPRVNVPSYCPPCKK
;
A
#
# COMPACT_ATOMS: atom_id res chain seq x y z
N ASP A 1 9.38 -18.27 17.76
CA ASP A 1 7.93 -18.55 17.72
C ASP A 1 7.22 -17.50 16.90
N LEU A 2 6.60 -17.89 15.78
CA LEU A 2 5.71 -17.01 15.04
C LEU A 2 4.57 -16.59 15.96
N ALA A 3 4.27 -15.29 16.01
CA ALA A 3 3.13 -14.79 16.77
C ALA A 3 1.85 -15.56 16.38
N PRO A 4 0.93 -15.81 17.32
CA PRO A 4 -0.16 -16.78 17.13
C PRO A 4 -1.05 -16.52 15.90
N LYS A 5 -1.18 -15.24 15.51
CA LYS A 5 -2.10 -14.78 14.47
C LYS A 5 -1.53 -14.90 13.06
N GLU A 6 -0.29 -14.49 12.83
CA GLU A 6 0.37 -14.64 11.54
C GLU A 6 0.62 -16.12 11.21
N ALA A 7 0.85 -16.96 12.23
CA ALA A 7 0.89 -18.41 12.07
C ALA A 7 -0.48 -18.98 11.65
N GLU A 8 -1.59 -18.37 12.07
CA GLU A 8 -2.94 -18.76 11.68
C GLU A 8 -3.20 -18.47 10.20
N LEU A 9 -2.77 -17.31 9.71
CA LEU A 9 -2.81 -16.98 8.28
C LEU A 9 -2.07 -18.03 7.45
N LEU A 10 -0.84 -18.38 7.82
CA LEU A 10 -0.07 -19.42 7.11
C LEU A 10 -0.79 -20.76 7.09
N ARG A 11 -1.39 -21.16 8.21
CA ARG A 11 -2.15 -22.41 8.30
C ARG A 11 -3.37 -22.39 7.38
N HIS A 12 -4.13 -21.30 7.40
CA HIS A 12 -5.29 -21.12 6.54
C HIS A 12 -4.91 -21.19 5.06
N VAL A 13 -3.89 -20.44 4.63
CA VAL A 13 -3.43 -20.46 3.23
C VAL A 13 -3.00 -21.87 2.80
N ARG A 14 -2.32 -22.63 3.67
CA ARG A 14 -1.92 -24.01 3.35
C ARG A 14 -3.09 -24.98 3.24
N GLN A 15 -4.21 -24.69 3.89
CA GLN A 15 -5.43 -25.50 3.82
C GLN A 15 -6.26 -25.15 2.57
N GLU A 16 -6.35 -23.87 2.24
CA GLU A 16 -7.23 -23.36 1.17
C GLU A 16 -6.57 -23.23 -0.20
N ALA A 17 -5.23 -23.10 -0.27
CA ALA A 17 -4.51 -22.84 -1.52
C ALA A 17 -3.46 -23.91 -1.83
N THR A 18 -3.48 -24.37 -3.08
CA THR A 18 -2.49 -25.31 -3.62
C THR A 18 -1.10 -24.66 -3.70
N PRO A 19 -0.02 -25.33 -3.27
CA PRO A 19 1.35 -24.87 -3.49
C PRO A 19 1.63 -24.54 -4.96
N GLY A 20 2.35 -23.45 -5.22
CA GLY A 20 2.69 -22.97 -6.56
C GLY A 20 1.54 -22.26 -7.29
N ASN A 21 0.35 -22.18 -6.71
CA ASN A 21 -0.79 -21.47 -7.30
C ASN A 21 -0.93 -20.06 -6.69
N LEU A 22 -0.19 -19.11 -7.26
CA LEU A 22 -0.17 -17.70 -6.81
C LEU A 22 -1.57 -17.07 -6.70
N ARG A 23 -2.45 -17.28 -7.69
CA ARG A 23 -3.82 -16.74 -7.66
C ARG A 23 -4.64 -17.33 -6.49
N ALA A 24 -4.50 -18.63 -6.23
CA ALA A 24 -5.19 -19.28 -5.11
C ALA A 24 -4.68 -18.76 -3.76
N VAL A 25 -3.36 -18.54 -3.63
CA VAL A 25 -2.77 -17.96 -2.42
C VAL A 25 -3.29 -16.55 -2.16
N ILE A 26 -3.31 -15.68 -3.16
CA ILE A 26 -3.86 -14.31 -3.04
C ILE A 26 -5.32 -14.37 -2.55
N ARG A 27 -6.15 -15.23 -3.14
CA ARG A 27 -7.55 -15.39 -2.73
C ARG A 27 -7.71 -15.92 -1.31
N ALA A 28 -6.87 -16.86 -0.89
CA ALA A 28 -6.89 -17.37 0.48
C ALA A 28 -6.51 -16.28 1.49
N VAL A 29 -5.54 -15.42 1.18
CA VAL A 29 -5.18 -14.26 2.01
C VAL A 29 -6.35 -13.27 2.08
N GLU A 30 -7.01 -12.96 0.95
CA GLU A 30 -8.20 -12.09 0.91
C GLU A 30 -9.35 -12.66 1.74
N GLY A 31 -9.64 -13.96 1.60
CA GLY A 31 -10.69 -14.65 2.35
C GLY A 31 -10.41 -14.69 3.85
N PHE A 32 -9.16 -14.92 4.23
CA PHE A 32 -8.75 -14.85 5.63
C PHE A 32 -8.91 -13.44 6.19
N ALA A 33 -8.43 -12.42 5.48
CA ALA A 33 -8.52 -11.02 5.89
C ALA A 33 -9.97 -10.58 6.08
N ALA A 34 -10.88 -10.98 5.18
CA ALA A 34 -12.32 -10.68 5.28
C ALA A 34 -12.97 -11.20 6.58
N SER A 35 -12.41 -12.25 7.18
CA SER A 35 -12.87 -12.80 8.46
C SER A 35 -12.01 -12.38 9.67
N ASN A 36 -10.89 -11.69 9.43
CA ASN A 36 -9.86 -11.38 10.42
C ASN A 36 -9.41 -9.92 10.29
N TRP A 37 -10.16 -9.01 10.93
CA TRP A 37 -9.97 -7.56 10.89
C TRP A 37 -8.57 -7.03 11.27
N TRP A 38 -7.73 -7.85 11.92
CA TRP A 38 -6.36 -7.46 12.25
C TRP A 38 -5.42 -7.51 11.03
N LEU A 39 -5.74 -8.31 10.01
CA LEU A 39 -4.91 -8.51 8.84
C LEU A 39 -5.20 -7.45 7.79
N LYS A 40 -4.62 -6.26 7.95
CA LYS A 40 -4.77 -5.15 7.00
C LYS A 40 -4.01 -5.44 5.70
N ILE A 41 -4.74 -5.46 4.58
CA ILE A 41 -4.19 -5.66 3.24
C ILE A 41 -4.80 -4.65 2.26
N ALA A 42 -4.06 -4.26 1.23
CA ALA A 42 -4.54 -3.42 0.13
C ALA A 42 -5.46 -4.20 -0.84
N GLY A 43 -6.51 -4.85 -0.33
CA GLY A 43 -7.44 -5.69 -1.09
C GLY A 43 -8.45 -4.93 -1.95
N GLY A 44 -9.31 -5.68 -2.67
CA GLY A 44 -10.45 -5.11 -3.40
C GLY A 44 -10.06 -4.06 -4.44
N ALA A 45 -10.65 -2.86 -4.35
CA ALA A 45 -10.41 -1.76 -5.28
C ALA A 45 -8.93 -1.30 -5.29
N LYS A 46 -8.25 -1.37 -4.14
CA LYS A 46 -6.83 -1.01 -4.01
C LYS A 46 -5.95 -1.95 -4.82
N ALA A 47 -6.17 -3.26 -4.69
CA ALA A 47 -5.48 -4.27 -5.48
C ALA A 47 -5.75 -4.11 -6.99
N GLN A 48 -6.94 -3.64 -7.39
CA GLN A 48 -7.24 -3.36 -8.80
C GLN A 48 -6.50 -2.14 -9.33
N LEU A 49 -6.44 -1.05 -8.55
CA LEU A 49 -5.63 0.12 -8.88
C LEU A 49 -4.15 -0.25 -9.02
N LEU A 50 -3.61 -1.06 -8.10
CA LEU A 50 -2.23 -1.54 -8.16
C LEU A 50 -2.00 -2.34 -9.45
N ARG A 51 -2.90 -3.28 -9.81
CA ARG A 51 -2.79 -4.04 -11.07
C ARG A 51 -2.84 -3.14 -12.32
N GLY A 52 -3.60 -2.06 -12.27
CA GLY A 52 -3.70 -1.06 -13.32
C GLY A 52 -2.46 -0.16 -13.44
N CYS A 53 -1.69 -0.01 -12.35
CA CYS A 53 -0.42 0.72 -12.35
C CYS A 53 0.71 -0.05 -13.04
N LEU A 54 0.62 -1.37 -13.21
CA LEU A 54 1.74 -2.21 -13.66
C LEU A 54 1.78 -2.40 -15.18
N ARG A 55 2.98 -2.43 -15.74
CA ARG A 55 3.33 -2.65 -17.15
C ARG A 55 4.29 -3.85 -17.29
N PRO A 56 4.40 -4.45 -18.49
CA PRO A 56 5.31 -5.57 -18.74
C PRO A 56 6.76 -5.23 -18.35
N GLY A 57 7.43 -6.15 -17.65
CA GLY A 57 8.84 -5.99 -17.27
C GLY A 57 9.13 -4.98 -16.16
N ASP A 58 8.11 -4.36 -15.54
CA ASP A 58 8.33 -3.36 -14.48
C ASP A 58 9.17 -3.94 -13.33
N CYS A 59 10.13 -3.14 -12.87
CA CYS A 59 10.81 -3.32 -11.61
C CYS A 59 10.04 -2.57 -10.51
N VAL A 60 9.38 -3.32 -9.64
CA VAL A 60 8.58 -2.79 -8.53
C VAL A 60 9.44 -2.75 -7.27
N VAL A 61 9.38 -1.65 -6.54
CA VAL A 61 9.95 -1.52 -5.20
C VAL A 61 8.82 -1.21 -4.22
N GLU A 62 8.71 -1.96 -3.13
CA GLU A 62 7.66 -1.82 -2.13
C GLU A 62 8.24 -1.50 -0.76
N PHE A 63 7.66 -0.47 -0.12
CA PHE A 63 8.02 -0.03 1.23
C PHE A 63 6.87 -0.42 2.17
N GLY A 64 7.07 -1.50 2.93
CA GLY A 64 6.06 -2.13 3.78
C GLY A 64 5.54 -3.43 3.14
N ALA A 65 6.17 -4.57 3.42
CA ALA A 65 5.70 -5.85 2.91
C ALA A 65 4.54 -6.40 3.73
N TYR A 66 4.60 -6.22 5.06
CA TYR A 66 3.82 -6.93 6.04
C TYR A 66 3.81 -8.45 5.76
N VAL A 67 2.67 -9.02 5.36
CA VAL A 67 2.54 -10.44 4.98
C VAL A 67 2.80 -10.72 3.49
N GLY A 68 3.21 -9.71 2.71
CA GLY A 68 3.58 -9.82 1.30
C GLY A 68 2.43 -9.77 0.30
N TYR A 69 1.21 -9.41 0.73
CA TYR A 69 0.03 -9.43 -0.14
C TYR A 69 0.19 -8.55 -1.40
N SER A 70 0.56 -7.29 -1.23
CA SER A 70 0.73 -6.32 -2.33
C SER A 70 1.84 -6.77 -3.30
N ALA A 71 2.95 -7.32 -2.78
CA ALA A 71 3.99 -7.96 -3.59
C ALA A 71 3.48 -9.16 -4.41
N LEU A 72 2.64 -10.04 -3.82
CA LEU A 72 2.03 -11.17 -4.54
C LEU A 72 1.08 -10.69 -5.64
N VAL A 73 0.27 -9.67 -5.37
CA VAL A 73 -0.61 -9.05 -6.38
C VAL A 73 0.20 -8.48 -7.54
N ALA A 74 1.32 -7.81 -7.25
CA ALA A 74 2.22 -7.29 -8.26
C ALA A 74 2.87 -8.41 -9.08
N ALA A 75 3.41 -9.44 -8.42
CA ALA A 75 3.99 -10.61 -9.10
C ALA A 75 2.98 -11.32 -10.02
N GLU A 76 1.74 -11.50 -9.56
CA GLU A 76 0.67 -12.08 -10.35
C GLU A 76 0.41 -11.27 -11.62
N ARG A 77 0.33 -9.94 -11.48
CA ARG A 77 0.08 -9.06 -12.61
C ARG A 77 1.25 -9.05 -13.59
N LEU A 78 2.49 -9.04 -13.12
CA LEU A 78 3.68 -9.09 -13.98
C LEU A 78 3.72 -10.39 -14.78
N ARG A 79 3.37 -11.53 -14.19
CA ARG A 79 3.20 -12.81 -14.92
C ARG A 79 2.17 -12.71 -16.03
N GLN A 80 0.99 -12.15 -15.73
CA GLN A 80 -0.08 -11.95 -16.71
C GLN A 80 0.31 -11.02 -17.85
N LEU A 81 1.23 -10.08 -17.60
CA LEU A 81 1.75 -9.13 -18.57
C LEU A 81 2.91 -9.69 -19.43
N GLY A 82 3.22 -10.98 -19.32
CA GLY A 82 4.28 -11.64 -20.09
C GLY A 82 5.57 -11.93 -19.32
N GLY A 83 5.60 -11.66 -18.01
CA GLY A 83 6.75 -11.93 -17.15
C GLY A 83 7.87 -10.89 -17.25
N GLY A 84 9.08 -11.29 -16.84
CA GLY A 84 10.30 -10.45 -16.90
C GLY A 84 10.39 -9.32 -15.87
N GLY A 85 9.31 -9.02 -15.17
CA GLY A 85 9.30 -8.06 -14.06
C GLY A 85 9.73 -8.69 -12.73
N ARG A 86 9.99 -7.84 -11.75
CA ARG A 86 10.39 -8.25 -10.38
C ARG A 86 9.85 -7.28 -9.34
N VAL A 87 9.76 -7.74 -8.11
CA VAL A 87 9.32 -7.00 -6.94
C VAL A 87 10.40 -7.11 -5.87
N VAL A 88 10.92 -5.96 -5.40
CA VAL A 88 11.77 -5.89 -4.21
C VAL A 88 10.94 -5.25 -3.11
N SER A 89 10.56 -6.03 -2.10
CA SER A 89 9.72 -5.57 -1.01
C SER A 89 10.48 -5.53 0.32
N CYS A 90 10.35 -4.43 1.04
CA CYS A 90 11.08 -4.15 2.27
C CYS A 90 10.15 -4.20 3.48
N GLU A 91 10.55 -4.94 4.52
CA GLU A 91 9.81 -5.07 5.77
C GLU A 91 10.74 -4.91 6.97
N VAL A 92 10.34 -4.09 7.95
CA VAL A 92 11.14 -3.82 9.15
C VAL A 92 10.98 -4.94 10.17
N ASP A 93 9.75 -5.43 10.34
CA ASP A 93 9.45 -6.51 11.28
C ASP A 93 9.90 -7.86 10.72
N ALA A 94 10.92 -8.44 11.33
CA ALA A 94 11.50 -9.70 10.89
C ALA A 94 10.45 -10.83 10.87
N LEU A 95 9.49 -10.82 11.79
CA LEU A 95 8.47 -11.85 11.87
C LEU A 95 7.51 -11.79 10.67
N SER A 96 6.98 -10.60 10.38
CA SER A 96 6.14 -10.34 9.21
C SER A 96 6.88 -10.70 7.93
N ALA A 97 8.17 -10.36 7.84
CA ALA A 97 8.99 -10.74 6.70
C ALA A 97 9.12 -12.27 6.52
N GLU A 98 9.26 -13.05 7.60
CA GLU A 98 9.27 -14.53 7.50
C GLU A 98 7.91 -15.07 7.03
N VAL A 99 6.80 -14.49 7.49
CA VAL A 99 5.45 -14.86 7.05
C VAL A 99 5.30 -14.57 5.56
N ALA A 100 5.72 -13.38 5.13
CA ALA A 100 5.71 -12.99 3.73
C ALA A 100 6.60 -13.90 2.88
N ARG A 101 7.80 -14.28 3.34
CA ARG A 101 8.65 -15.26 2.63
C ARG A 101 7.96 -16.60 2.49
N ALA A 102 7.33 -17.09 3.55
CA ALA A 102 6.61 -18.36 3.51
C ALA A 102 5.42 -18.33 2.55
N LEU A 103 4.68 -17.21 2.47
CA LEU A 103 3.60 -17.04 1.51
C LEU A 103 4.10 -16.92 0.06
N VAL A 104 5.19 -16.19 -0.17
CA VAL A 104 5.87 -16.09 -1.48
C VAL A 104 6.35 -17.46 -1.96
N ALA A 105 6.98 -18.24 -1.09
CA ALA A 105 7.42 -19.60 -1.39
C ALA A 105 6.21 -20.52 -1.67
N TRP A 106 5.18 -20.48 -0.83
CA TRP A 106 3.97 -21.28 -1.04
C TRP A 106 3.24 -20.93 -2.34
N ALA A 107 3.25 -19.65 -2.74
CA ALA A 107 2.71 -19.17 -4.00
C ALA A 107 3.59 -19.52 -5.22
N GLY A 108 4.81 -20.00 -5.00
CA GLY A 108 5.82 -20.21 -6.05
C GLY A 108 6.26 -18.92 -6.74
N ALA A 109 6.29 -17.79 -6.02
CA ALA A 109 6.59 -16.44 -6.54
C ALA A 109 8.01 -15.95 -6.23
N GLU A 110 8.90 -16.85 -5.82
CA GLU A 110 10.28 -16.52 -5.40
C GLU A 110 11.16 -15.97 -6.54
N GLN A 111 10.78 -16.23 -7.79
CA GLN A 111 11.51 -15.70 -8.95
C GLN A 111 11.19 -14.22 -9.20
N GLU A 112 9.97 -13.80 -8.88
CA GLU A 112 9.52 -12.42 -9.02
C GLU A 112 9.77 -11.60 -7.77
N VAL A 113 9.57 -12.17 -6.57
CA VAL A 113 9.54 -11.41 -5.31
C VAL A 113 10.79 -11.68 -4.47
N ALA A 114 11.56 -10.61 -4.21
CA ALA A 114 12.68 -10.62 -3.28
C ALA A 114 12.34 -9.78 -2.04
N LEU A 115 12.38 -10.41 -0.86
CA LEU A 115 12.16 -9.71 0.42
C LEU A 115 13.45 -9.24 1.08
N ARG A 116 13.42 -8.00 1.58
CA ARG A 116 14.52 -7.36 2.32
C ARG A 116 14.04 -7.02 3.74
N VAL A 117 14.70 -7.58 4.74
CA VAL A 117 14.42 -7.24 6.15
C VAL A 117 15.21 -5.99 6.51
N GLY A 118 14.53 -4.93 6.90
CA GLY A 118 15.11 -3.64 7.27
C GLY A 118 14.29 -2.48 6.73
N ARG A 119 14.66 -1.25 7.13
CA ARG A 119 13.96 -0.05 6.67
C ARG A 119 14.28 0.21 5.21
N ALA A 120 13.25 0.40 4.41
CA ALA A 120 13.38 0.72 3.00
C ALA A 120 14.26 1.96 2.75
N ALA A 121 14.16 2.97 3.63
CA ALA A 121 15.00 4.17 3.59
C ALA A 121 16.51 3.87 3.71
N ASP A 122 16.89 2.85 4.48
CA ASP A 122 18.31 2.49 4.65
C ASP A 122 18.83 1.79 3.39
N TRP A 123 18.03 0.91 2.78
CA TRP A 123 18.34 0.27 1.50
C TRP A 123 18.41 1.28 0.34
N ALA A 124 17.55 2.31 0.36
CA ALA A 124 17.57 3.40 -0.60
C ALA A 124 18.85 4.23 -0.45
N ALA A 125 19.19 4.61 0.78
CA ALA A 125 20.38 5.43 1.07
C ALA A 125 21.69 4.73 0.73
N SER A 126 21.75 3.40 0.87
CA SER A 126 22.92 2.60 0.51
C SER A 126 23.00 2.24 -0.98
N GLY A 127 22.01 2.63 -1.80
CA GLY A 127 21.97 2.31 -3.23
C GLY A 127 21.73 0.82 -3.51
N GLN A 128 21.19 0.07 -2.55
CA GLN A 128 20.96 -1.37 -2.66
C GLN A 128 19.55 -1.71 -3.18
N LEU A 129 18.69 -0.71 -3.34
CA LEU A 129 17.43 -0.86 -4.06
C LEU A 129 17.67 -0.69 -5.57
N PRO A 130 16.96 -1.49 -6.40
CA PRO A 130 17.04 -1.30 -7.83
C PRO A 130 16.37 0.01 -8.25
N ARG A 131 16.66 0.44 -9.48
CA ARG A 131 15.88 1.49 -10.12
C ARG A 131 14.44 1.02 -10.28
N ALA A 132 13.48 1.81 -9.82
CA ALA A 132 12.07 1.43 -9.74
C ALA A 132 11.23 2.06 -10.85
N ASP A 133 10.50 1.23 -11.59
CA ASP A 133 9.46 1.66 -12.54
C ASP A 133 8.14 1.93 -11.83
N VAL A 134 7.93 1.23 -10.69
CA VAL A 134 6.80 1.42 -9.78
C VAL A 134 7.30 1.41 -8.35
N LEU A 135 6.94 2.44 -7.57
CA LEU A 135 7.16 2.50 -6.13
C LEU A 135 5.83 2.32 -5.39
N ILE A 136 5.73 1.31 -4.53
CA ILE A 136 4.59 1.08 -3.64
C ILE A 136 4.94 1.62 -2.26
N LEU A 137 4.11 2.52 -1.74
CA LEU A 137 4.18 3.05 -0.37
C LEU A 137 2.98 2.51 0.41
N ASP A 138 3.23 1.49 1.24
CA ASP A 138 2.21 0.77 2.02
C ASP A 138 2.70 0.51 3.45
N HIS A 139 3.37 1.51 4.02
CA HIS A 139 3.89 1.48 5.39
C HIS A 139 3.30 2.66 6.18
N ARG A 140 4.10 3.29 7.04
CA ARG A 140 3.70 4.46 7.80
C ARG A 140 3.56 5.71 6.92
N GLY A 141 2.32 6.14 6.66
CA GLY A 141 1.97 7.32 5.85
C GLY A 141 2.71 8.62 6.18
N SER A 142 3.07 8.86 7.45
CA SER A 142 3.85 10.04 7.85
C SER A 142 5.28 10.06 7.31
N LEU A 143 5.80 8.94 6.81
CA LEU A 143 7.14 8.84 6.21
C LEU A 143 7.14 8.95 4.68
N TYR A 144 5.97 8.79 4.03
CA TYR A 144 5.86 8.69 2.57
C TYR A 144 6.57 9.80 1.80
N HIS A 145 6.37 11.07 2.19
CA HIS A 145 7.03 12.21 1.54
C HIS A 145 8.57 12.19 1.64
N ARG A 146 9.13 11.72 2.77
CA ARG A 146 10.58 11.61 2.97
C ARG A 146 11.17 10.45 2.19
N ASP A 147 10.44 9.36 2.17
CA ASP A 147 10.88 8.13 1.51
C ASP A 147 10.75 8.24 -0.01
N LEU A 148 9.70 8.88 -0.51
CA LEU A 148 9.60 9.28 -1.91
C LEU A 148 10.74 10.23 -2.29
N ASN A 149 11.04 11.24 -1.45
CA ASN A 149 12.17 12.14 -1.70
C ASN A 149 13.51 11.40 -1.82
N ARG A 150 13.78 10.43 -0.94
CA ARG A 150 14.99 9.60 -1.01
C ARG A 150 15.04 8.72 -2.26
N MET A 151 13.87 8.25 -2.72
CA MET A 151 13.78 7.43 -3.92
C MET A 151 13.87 8.22 -5.22
N GLU A 152 13.80 9.55 -5.21
CA GLU A 152 13.72 10.35 -6.44
C GLU A 152 14.82 10.06 -7.47
N SER A 153 16.05 9.79 -7.04
CA SER A 153 17.16 9.42 -7.93
C SER A 153 17.12 7.94 -8.35
N GLY A 154 16.46 7.10 -7.57
CA GLY A 154 16.22 5.68 -7.85
C GLY A 154 14.97 5.41 -8.68
N LEU A 155 14.18 6.43 -9.03
CA LEU A 155 13.01 6.25 -9.89
C LEU A 155 13.41 6.23 -11.38
N ALA A 156 12.74 5.38 -12.15
CA ALA A 156 12.78 5.41 -13.60
C ALA A 156 12.15 6.68 -14.16
N SER A 157 12.50 7.01 -15.40
CA SER A 157 11.78 8.06 -16.12
C SER A 157 10.36 7.57 -16.39
N GLY A 158 9.34 8.37 -16.04
CA GLY A 158 7.95 7.94 -16.12
C GLY A 158 7.55 6.90 -15.07
N ALA A 159 8.34 6.77 -13.99
CA ALA A 159 7.98 5.92 -12.86
C ALA A 159 6.63 6.32 -12.27
N ARG A 160 5.89 5.31 -11.82
CA ARG A 160 4.60 5.47 -11.13
C ARG A 160 4.80 5.24 -9.64
N VAL A 161 4.07 5.98 -8.82
CA VAL A 161 4.03 5.80 -7.37
C VAL A 161 2.60 5.45 -7.00
N PHE A 162 2.43 4.35 -6.28
CA PHE A 162 1.18 3.92 -5.67
C PHE A 162 1.33 4.09 -4.16
N ALA A 163 0.48 4.88 -3.52
CA ALA A 163 0.47 5.06 -2.08
C ALA A 163 -0.90 4.71 -1.50
N ASP A 164 -0.93 3.71 -0.62
CA ASP A 164 -2.14 3.30 0.08
C ASP A 164 -2.38 4.15 1.34
N ASN A 165 -3.61 4.17 1.86
CA ASN A 165 -3.96 4.76 3.14
C ASN A 165 -3.71 6.28 3.26
N VAL A 166 -3.93 7.01 2.17
CA VAL A 166 -3.68 8.45 2.09
C VAL A 166 -4.74 9.26 2.85
N LEU A 167 -5.93 8.70 3.08
CA LEU A 167 -6.94 9.29 3.95
C LEU A 167 -6.99 8.60 5.32
N HIS A 168 -6.95 7.27 5.37
CA HIS A 168 -7.06 6.48 6.60
C HIS A 168 -5.89 5.50 6.74
N PRO A 169 -4.96 5.71 7.71
CA PRO A 169 -4.98 6.76 8.74
C PRO A 169 -4.62 8.16 8.25
N GLY A 170 -3.99 8.28 7.07
CA GLY A 170 -3.73 9.55 6.41
C GLY A 170 -2.25 9.83 6.10
N ALA A 171 -2.00 10.46 4.95
CA ALA A 171 -0.66 10.92 4.55
C ALA A 171 -0.64 12.41 4.11
N PRO A 172 -0.94 13.38 5.01
CA PRO A 172 -1.07 14.80 4.66
C PRO A 172 0.17 15.39 3.97
N LEU A 173 1.35 14.99 4.44
CA LEU A 173 2.62 15.50 3.91
C LEU A 173 2.94 14.93 2.53
N LEU A 174 2.44 13.74 2.18
CA LEU A 174 2.58 13.21 0.82
C LEU A 174 1.79 14.07 -0.18
N LEU A 175 0.54 14.41 0.14
CA LEU A 175 -0.30 15.26 -0.72
C LEU A 175 0.35 16.62 -0.98
N SER A 176 0.91 17.25 0.06
CA SER A 176 1.69 18.48 -0.11
C SER A 176 2.95 18.27 -0.93
N TYR A 177 3.62 17.13 -0.76
CA TYR A 177 4.87 16.84 -1.44
C TYR A 177 4.64 16.66 -2.93
N VAL A 178 3.65 15.89 -3.37
CA VAL A 178 3.47 15.61 -4.80
C VAL A 178 2.85 16.77 -5.59
N ARG A 179 2.17 17.70 -4.89
CA ARG A 179 1.46 18.83 -5.50
C ARG A 179 2.40 19.70 -6.34
N GLY A 180 2.08 19.82 -7.64
CA GLY A 180 2.86 20.61 -8.59
C GLY A 180 4.20 19.98 -9.00
N ARG A 181 4.50 18.76 -8.54
CA ARG A 181 5.75 18.03 -8.85
C ARG A 181 5.51 16.72 -9.61
N TYR A 182 4.35 16.11 -9.39
CA TYR A 182 3.91 14.87 -10.02
C TYR A 182 2.52 15.05 -10.61
N ASP A 183 2.29 14.38 -11.74
CA ASP A 183 0.95 14.20 -12.28
C ASP A 183 0.23 13.20 -11.37
N THR A 184 -0.75 13.69 -10.62
CA THR A 184 -1.33 12.97 -9.47
C THR A 184 -2.82 12.78 -9.66
N VAL A 185 -3.29 11.58 -9.34
CA VAL A 185 -4.70 11.22 -9.20
C VAL A 185 -4.91 10.61 -7.83
N VAL A 186 -5.96 11.04 -7.13
CA VAL A 186 -6.37 10.45 -5.85
C VAL A 186 -7.67 9.70 -6.09
N HIS A 187 -7.64 8.39 -5.87
CA HIS A 187 -8.78 7.51 -6.04
C HIS A 187 -9.47 7.29 -4.69
N GLU A 188 -10.75 7.63 -4.61
CA GLU A 188 -11.61 7.26 -3.48
C GLU A 188 -11.98 5.78 -3.60
N VAL A 189 -11.75 5.03 -2.53
CA VAL A 189 -12.02 3.59 -2.45
C VAL A 189 -12.72 3.27 -1.14
N GLU A 190 -13.44 2.16 -1.07
CA GLU A 190 -13.91 1.61 0.20
C GLU A 190 -12.75 0.83 0.86
N GLU A 191 -12.53 1.06 2.16
CA GLU A 191 -11.55 0.32 2.95
C GLU A 191 -11.95 -1.16 3.03
N PHE A 192 -10.99 -2.04 2.73
CA PHE A 192 -11.27 -3.45 2.48
C PHE A 192 -11.91 -4.20 3.68
N LEU A 193 -11.64 -3.75 4.91
CA LEU A 193 -11.95 -4.50 6.14
C LEU A 193 -12.80 -3.76 7.17
N HIS A 194 -13.44 -2.63 6.82
CA HIS A 194 -14.24 -1.88 7.79
C HIS A 194 -15.75 -2.03 7.55
N GLU A 195 -16.50 -2.30 8.62
CA GLU A 195 -17.96 -2.18 8.64
C GLU A 195 -18.40 -1.16 9.72
N PRO A 196 -19.16 -0.10 9.36
CA PRO A 196 -19.56 0.26 7.99
C PRO A 196 -18.35 0.63 7.13
N ALA A 197 -18.45 0.47 5.81
CA ALA A 197 -17.36 0.80 4.89
C ALA A 197 -16.86 2.22 5.14
N LEU A 198 -15.59 2.35 5.55
CA LEU A 198 -14.92 3.63 5.62
C LEU A 198 -14.35 3.94 4.25
N GLU A 199 -14.47 5.18 3.82
CA GLU A 199 -13.74 5.65 2.65
C GLU A 199 -12.23 5.62 2.94
N ASP A 200 -11.41 5.35 1.95
CA ASP A 200 -9.98 5.63 1.99
C ASP A 200 -9.54 6.18 0.63
N TRP A 201 -8.34 6.73 0.58
CA TRP A 201 -7.75 7.28 -0.63
C TRP A 201 -6.49 6.51 -1.00
N VAL A 202 -6.41 6.13 -2.27
CA VAL A 202 -5.18 5.67 -2.91
C VAL A 202 -4.67 6.79 -3.79
N LEU A 203 -3.41 7.20 -3.58
CA LEU A 203 -2.75 8.15 -4.45
C LEU A 203 -1.94 7.41 -5.49
N VAL A 204 -2.23 7.67 -6.77
CA VAL A 204 -1.40 7.25 -7.88
C VAL A 204 -0.82 8.48 -8.54
N CYS A 205 0.50 8.57 -8.63
CA CYS A 205 1.14 9.66 -9.34
C CYS A 205 2.26 9.18 -10.25
N SER A 206 2.63 10.00 -11.23
CA SER A 206 3.76 9.73 -12.10
C SER A 206 4.67 10.94 -12.19
N ARG A 207 5.96 10.65 -12.37
CA ARG A 207 6.96 11.71 -12.54
C ARG A 207 7.13 12.04 -14.01
N GLY A 208 6.75 13.27 -14.39
CA GLY A 208 6.95 13.82 -15.72
C GLY A 208 8.43 13.78 -16.16
N TYR A 209 8.65 13.67 -17.47
CA TYR A 209 9.99 13.67 -18.05
C TYR A 209 10.70 15.00 -17.78
N GLY A 210 11.89 14.96 -17.18
CA GLY A 210 12.68 16.17 -16.90
C GLY A 210 12.24 17.00 -15.69
N SER A 211 11.24 16.55 -14.91
CA SER A 211 10.86 17.23 -13.66
C SER A 211 12.07 17.30 -12.72
N PRO A 212 12.48 18.50 -12.23
CA PRO A 212 13.66 18.62 -11.40
C PRO A 212 13.55 17.79 -10.12
N VAL A 213 14.67 17.22 -9.67
CA VAL A 213 14.78 16.69 -8.30
C VAL A 213 14.75 17.92 -7.39
N HIS A 214 13.70 18.08 -6.60
CA HIS A 214 13.67 19.14 -5.59
C HIS A 214 13.77 18.51 -4.21
N GLY A 215 14.40 19.21 -3.26
CA GLY A 215 14.44 18.77 -1.87
C GLY A 215 13.04 18.66 -1.25
N LEU A 216 13.00 18.23 0.01
CA LEU A 216 11.82 18.37 0.86
C LEU A 216 11.48 19.85 1.00
N GLY A 217 10.54 20.35 0.20
CA GLY A 217 9.93 21.66 0.42
C GLY A 217 9.20 21.71 1.76
N ALA A 218 9.05 22.89 2.35
CA ALA A 218 8.32 23.04 3.60
C ALA A 218 6.79 22.95 3.35
N ALA A 219 6.17 21.85 3.76
CA ALA A 219 4.71 21.74 3.79
C ALA A 219 4.11 22.80 4.74
N PRO A 220 2.91 23.36 4.49
CA PRO A 220 2.31 24.36 5.37
C PRO A 220 2.20 23.92 6.84
N PRO A 221 2.29 24.85 7.81
CA PRO A 221 2.18 24.54 9.24
C PRO A 221 0.95 23.70 9.60
N GLU A 222 -0.19 24.00 8.99
CA GLU A 222 -1.48 23.34 9.24
C GLU A 222 -1.42 21.86 8.83
N LEU A 223 -0.79 21.54 7.69
CA LEU A 223 -0.59 20.15 7.27
C LEU A 223 0.41 19.41 8.15
N ARG A 224 1.45 20.07 8.62
CA ARG A 224 2.41 19.46 9.57
C ARG A 224 1.73 19.15 10.91
N GLN A 225 0.87 20.04 11.38
CA GLN A 225 0.06 19.80 12.57
C GLN A 225 -0.89 18.61 12.34
N LEU A 226 -1.62 18.60 11.23
CA LEU A 226 -2.52 17.49 10.88
C LEU A 226 -1.78 16.15 10.79
N ALA A 227 -0.60 16.11 10.18
CA ALA A 227 0.22 14.90 10.12
C ALA A 227 0.65 14.41 11.50
N ALA A 228 1.03 15.33 12.41
CA ALA A 228 1.35 14.98 13.78
C ALA A 228 0.12 14.47 14.56
N GLU A 229 -1.08 15.00 14.26
CA GLU A 229 -2.33 14.49 14.82
C GLU A 229 -2.67 13.08 14.33
N VAL A 230 -2.48 12.80 13.03
CA VAL A 230 -2.63 11.46 12.44
C VAL A 230 -1.69 10.47 13.13
N ASP A 231 -0.40 10.82 13.26
CA ASP A 231 0.57 9.97 13.93
C ASP A 231 0.18 9.66 15.39
N ARG A 232 -0.31 10.67 16.12
CA ARG A 232 -0.81 10.48 17.50
C ARG A 232 -2.05 9.59 17.54
N MET A 233 -2.97 9.73 16.58
CA MET A 233 -4.15 8.87 16.49
C MET A 233 -3.77 7.41 16.22
N CYS A 234 -2.84 7.16 15.30
CA CYS A 234 -2.27 5.83 15.05
C CYS A 234 -1.68 5.23 16.33
N GLN A 235 -0.82 5.98 17.04
CA GLN A 235 -0.21 5.52 18.28
C GLN A 235 -1.24 5.18 19.35
N ARG A 236 -2.24 6.05 19.56
CA ARG A 236 -3.33 5.80 20.50
C ARG A 236 -4.13 4.55 20.14
N SER A 237 -4.43 4.35 18.85
CA SER A 237 -5.19 3.19 18.38
C SER A 237 -4.52 1.84 18.65
N MET A 238 -3.20 1.82 18.88
CA MET A 238 -2.47 0.62 19.28
C MET A 238 -2.71 0.24 20.75
N ALA A 239 -3.08 1.21 21.60
CA ALA A 239 -3.25 1.02 23.04
C ALA A 239 -4.73 0.99 23.48
N GLU A 240 -5.60 1.74 22.79
CA GLU A 240 -7.00 1.91 23.16
C GLU A 240 -7.92 1.97 21.93
N ARG A 241 -9.23 1.76 22.16
CA ARG A 241 -10.24 2.00 21.13
C ARG A 241 -10.37 3.50 20.91
N VAL A 242 -10.32 3.92 19.65
CA VAL A 242 -10.42 5.32 19.24
C VAL A 242 -11.55 5.49 18.24
N ASP A 243 -12.15 6.68 18.20
CA ASP A 243 -13.18 7.03 17.22
C ASP A 243 -12.53 7.44 15.89
N TRP A 244 -12.27 6.42 15.07
CA TRP A 244 -11.69 6.62 13.74
C TRP A 244 -12.62 7.35 12.78
N VAL A 245 -13.93 7.21 12.95
CA VAL A 245 -14.93 7.82 12.06
C VAL A 245 -14.92 9.33 12.23
N ALA A 246 -15.10 9.82 13.47
CA ALA A 246 -15.10 11.25 13.75
C ALA A 246 -13.74 11.90 13.43
N PHE A 247 -12.64 11.19 13.70
CA PHE A 247 -11.32 11.68 13.34
C PHE A 247 -11.15 11.79 11.82
N GLN A 248 -11.56 10.76 11.08
CA GLN A 248 -11.46 10.71 9.63
C GLN A 248 -12.29 11.80 8.97
N ASP A 249 -13.52 12.07 9.40
CA ASP A 249 -14.35 13.14 8.82
C ASP A 249 -13.65 14.50 8.86
N ARG A 250 -12.97 14.76 9.97
CA ARG A 250 -12.15 15.97 10.15
C ARG A 250 -10.90 15.96 9.26
N VAL A 251 -10.17 14.84 9.20
CA VAL A 251 -9.00 14.70 8.32
C VAL A 251 -9.40 14.88 6.86
N LYS A 252 -10.47 14.23 6.41
CA LYS A 252 -11.04 14.32 5.07
C LYS A 252 -11.34 15.77 4.70
N THR A 253 -12.03 16.48 5.59
CA THR A 253 -12.35 17.90 5.40
C THR A 253 -11.09 18.75 5.21
N ALA A 254 -10.05 18.52 6.02
CA ALA A 254 -8.79 19.25 5.94
C ALA A 254 -7.95 18.88 4.70
N LEU A 255 -8.00 17.63 4.23
CA LEU A 255 -7.24 17.16 3.07
C LEU A 255 -7.91 17.40 1.73
N ARG A 256 -9.22 17.63 1.68
CA ARG A 256 -9.96 17.85 0.42
C ARG A 256 -9.37 18.95 -0.49
N PRO A 257 -8.91 20.11 0.03
CA PRO A 257 -8.26 21.14 -0.81
C PRO A 257 -6.88 20.75 -1.37
N TRP A 258 -6.33 19.63 -0.89
CA TRP A 258 -5.03 19.08 -1.28
C TRP A 258 -5.15 17.93 -2.28
N ARG A 259 -6.38 17.46 -2.53
CA ARG A 259 -6.68 16.54 -3.61
C ARG A 259 -6.59 17.30 -4.93
N THR A 260 -5.46 17.19 -5.62
CA THR A 260 -5.32 17.75 -6.97
C THR A 260 -5.82 16.74 -7.98
N ASP A 261 -7.05 16.89 -8.46
CA ASP A 261 -7.50 16.21 -9.68
C ASP A 261 -6.98 17.03 -10.88
N VAL A 262 -5.70 16.91 -11.22
CA VAL A 262 -5.23 17.47 -12.50
C VAL A 262 -5.55 16.43 -13.57
N ALA A 263 -6.80 16.44 -14.05
CA ALA A 263 -7.16 15.82 -15.33
C ALA A 263 -6.60 16.72 -16.46
N GLY A 264 -5.28 16.77 -16.60
CA GLY A 264 -4.67 17.23 -17.85
C GLY A 264 -4.78 16.11 -18.87
N ASP A 265 -4.95 16.44 -20.15
CA ASP A 265 -5.10 15.53 -21.31
C ASP A 265 -3.97 14.49 -21.53
N ALA A 266 -3.10 14.25 -20.54
CA ALA A 266 -2.16 13.15 -20.52
C ALA A 266 -2.88 11.86 -20.10
N GLY A 267 -2.92 10.89 -21.01
CA GLY A 267 -3.63 9.61 -20.88
C GLY A 267 -3.66 9.04 -19.46
N THR A 268 -4.85 8.65 -19.02
CA THR A 268 -5.20 8.17 -17.69
C THR A 268 -4.10 7.26 -17.12
N ILE A 269 -3.45 7.69 -16.03
CA ILE A 269 -2.35 6.95 -15.37
C ILE A 269 -2.81 5.53 -14.99
N VAL A 270 -4.08 5.38 -14.64
CA VAL A 270 -4.80 4.12 -14.43
C VAL A 270 -6.24 4.28 -14.92
N ALA A 271 -6.77 3.33 -15.68
CA ALA A 271 -8.19 3.34 -16.07
C ALA A 271 -9.11 3.32 -14.82
N PRO A 272 -10.30 3.95 -14.85
CA PRO A 272 -11.23 3.92 -13.73
C PRO A 272 -11.56 2.48 -13.30
N VAL A 273 -11.60 2.24 -11.99
CA VAL A 273 -11.86 0.93 -11.39
C VAL A 273 -13.31 0.54 -11.68
N CYS A 274 -13.54 -0.65 -12.24
CA CYS A 274 -14.89 -1.21 -12.33
C CYS A 274 -15.39 -1.59 -10.93
N ALA A 275 -16.67 -1.36 -10.62
CA ALA A 275 -17.26 -1.75 -9.35
C ALA A 275 -17.01 -3.25 -9.06
N VAL A 276 -16.38 -3.54 -7.91
CA VAL A 276 -16.09 -4.91 -7.47
C VAL A 276 -17.30 -5.44 -6.71
N PRO A 277 -17.77 -6.69 -6.95
CA PRO A 277 -18.76 -7.30 -6.08
C PRO A 277 -18.24 -7.31 -4.65
N ARG A 278 -19.06 -6.86 -3.70
CA ARG A 278 -18.73 -6.92 -2.27
C ARG A 278 -18.43 -8.37 -1.88
N VAL A 279 -17.30 -8.59 -1.22
CA VAL A 279 -17.07 -9.85 -0.50
C VAL A 279 -18.10 -9.84 0.64
N ASN A 280 -18.95 -10.87 0.72
CA ASN A 280 -19.93 -10.98 1.80
C ASN A 280 -19.18 -11.15 3.12
N VAL A 281 -19.03 -10.07 3.88
CA VAL A 281 -18.55 -10.11 5.26
C VAL A 281 -19.77 -10.49 6.12
N PRO A 282 -19.72 -11.57 6.91
CA PRO A 282 -20.81 -11.91 7.80
C PRO A 282 -20.96 -10.82 8.87
N SER A 283 -22.16 -10.26 9.03
CA SER A 283 -22.47 -9.28 10.08
C SER A 283 -22.20 -9.90 11.46
N TYR A 284 -21.18 -9.42 12.18
CA TYR A 284 -20.83 -9.91 13.50
C TYR A 284 -21.08 -8.85 14.58
N CYS A 285 -21.98 -9.18 15.52
CA CYS A 285 -22.15 -8.45 16.76
C CYS A 285 -21.03 -8.87 17.73
N PRO A 286 -20.15 -7.95 18.20
CA PRO A 286 -19.07 -8.31 19.11
C PRO A 286 -19.66 -8.91 20.39
N PRO A 287 -19.04 -9.97 20.97
CA PRO A 287 -19.54 -10.56 22.19
C PRO A 287 -19.27 -9.55 23.31
N CYS A 288 -20.34 -9.13 23.98
CA CYS A 288 -20.24 -8.48 25.28
C CYS A 288 -19.44 -9.40 26.19
N LYS A 289 -18.25 -8.97 26.61
CA LYS A 289 -17.45 -9.70 27.59
C LYS A 289 -18.29 -9.85 28.87
N LYS A 290 -18.52 -11.10 29.29
CA LYS A 290 -18.77 -11.43 30.69
C LYS A 290 -17.45 -11.37 31.45
#